data_AF-A0ABD3YEH9-F1
#
_entry.id   AF-A0ABD3YEH9-F1
#
_cell.length_a   1.000
_cell.length_b   1.000
_cell.length_c   1.000
_cell.angle_alpha   90.00
_cell.angle_beta   90.00
_cell.angle_gamma   90.00
#
_symmetry.space_group_name_H-M   'P 1'
#
loop_
_entity.id
_entity.type
_entity.pdbx_description
1 polymer ?
#
loop_
_entity_poly.entity_id
_entity_poly.type
_entity_poly.pdbx_seq_one_letter_code
_entity_poly.pdbx_strand_id
1 'polypeptide(L)'
;MSRWEHESVIDAIQSRLDQLPEMMRIRRQTVEHPFGTLKAWMDATHFLTKTLNRVSTEMSLHVLAYNFKRVLNLLGNSALIAAMKA
;
A
#
# COMPACT_ATOMS: atom_id res chain seq x y z
N MET A 1 -24.17 25.01 -8.78
CA MET A 1 -23.26 23.87 -8.64
C MET A 1 -23.03 23.66 -7.16
N SER A 2 -23.48 22.53 -6.60
CA SER A 2 -23.32 22.21 -5.18
C SER A 2 -21.91 21.67 -4.91
N ARG A 3 -21.34 22.07 -3.76
CA ARG A 3 -20.07 21.60 -3.19
C ARG A 3 -20.09 20.05 -3.10
N TRP A 4 -18.96 19.38 -3.36
CA TRP A 4 -18.93 17.91 -3.34
C TRP A 4 -19.11 17.38 -1.90
N GLU A 5 -19.83 16.26 -1.74
CA GLU A 5 -20.20 15.71 -0.42
C GLU A 5 -18.99 15.35 0.47
N HIS A 6 -17.83 15.10 -0.13
CA HIS A 6 -16.59 14.74 0.55
C HIS A 6 -15.50 15.81 0.44
N GLU A 7 -15.85 17.07 0.18
CA GLU A 7 -14.88 18.16 0.06
C GLU A 7 -14.03 18.35 1.33
N SER A 8 -14.60 18.06 2.50
CA SER A 8 -13.87 18.05 3.77
C SER A 8 -12.67 17.09 3.79
N VAL A 9 -12.72 16.01 3.01
CA VAL A 9 -11.60 15.07 2.88
C VAL A 9 -10.45 15.71 2.09
N ILE A 10 -10.78 16.47 1.05
CA ILE A 10 -9.79 17.18 0.23
C ILE A 10 -9.15 18.30 1.06
N ASP A 11 -9.95 19.09 1.78
CA ASP A 11 -9.46 20.14 2.68
C ASP A 11 -8.51 19.58 3.75
N ALA A 12 -8.85 18.42 4.33
CA ALA A 12 -8.01 17.74 5.31
C ALA A 12 -6.68 17.21 4.72
N ILE A 13 -6.70 16.73 3.47
CA ILE A 13 -5.47 16.33 2.77
C ILE A 13 -4.60 17.56 2.50
N GLN A 14 -5.21 18.65 2.00
CA GLN A 14 -4.49 19.89 1.70
C GLN A 14 -3.80 20.44 2.95
N SER A 15 -4.50 20.54 4.08
CA SER A 15 -3.92 21.01 5.33
C SER A 15 -2.72 20.17 5.79
N ARG A 16 -2.75 18.85 5.61
CA ARG A 16 -1.61 17.96 5.92
C ARG A 16 -0.43 18.19 4.99
N LEU A 17 -0.68 18.45 3.71
CA LEU A 17 0.36 18.75 2.73
C LEU A 17 1.01 20.10 2.99
N ASP A 18 0.23 21.10 3.38
CA ASP A 18 0.75 22.43 3.73
C ASP A 18 1.65 22.37 4.97
N GLN A 19 1.30 21.53 5.96
CA GLN A 19 2.10 21.31 7.16
C GLN A 19 3.37 20.48 6.91
N LEU A 20 3.35 19.58 5.93
CA LEU A 20 4.44 18.63 5.65
C LEU A 20 4.69 18.50 4.13
N PRO A 21 5.30 19.51 3.48
CA PRO A 21 5.45 19.55 2.02
C PRO A 21 6.27 18.38 1.44
N GLU A 22 7.18 17.81 2.25
CA GLU A 22 8.02 16.68 1.85
C GLU A 22 7.26 15.34 1.75
N MET A 23 6.04 15.25 2.28
CA MET A 23 5.27 14.00 2.36
C MET A 23 5.02 13.37 0.99
N MET A 24 4.76 14.18 -0.04
CA MET A 24 4.54 13.66 -1.40
C MET A 24 5.82 13.07 -1.99
N ARG A 25 6.98 13.67 -1.71
CA ARG A 25 8.28 13.14 -2.13
C ARG A 25 8.58 11.81 -1.44
N ILE A 26 8.35 11.72 -0.14
CA ILE A 26 8.55 10.49 0.64
C ILE A 26 7.61 9.39 0.15
N ARG A 27 6.33 9.71 -0.11
CA ARG A 27 5.34 8.75 -0.62
C ARG A 27 5.77 8.17 -1.97
N ARG A 28 6.23 9.03 -2.88
CA ARG A 28 6.77 8.61 -4.18
C ARG A 28 7.94 7.65 -4.05
N GLN A 29 8.85 7.91 -3.10
CA GLN A 29 10.05 7.10 -2.90
C GLN A 29 9.77 5.78 -2.18
N THR A 30 8.80 5.74 -1.26
CA THR A 30 8.64 4.62 -0.33
C THR A 30 7.45 3.72 -0.65
N VAL A 31 6.35 4.26 -1.18
CA VAL A 31 5.07 3.53 -1.33
C VAL A 31 4.64 3.37 -2.78
N GLU A 32 4.85 4.38 -3.63
CA GLU A 32 4.30 4.36 -4.99
C GLU A 32 4.89 3.23 -5.85
N HIS A 33 6.18 2.96 -5.74
CA HIS A 33 6.82 1.88 -6.50
C HIS A 33 6.37 0.47 -6.04
N PRO A 34 6.35 0.13 -4.74
CA PRO A 34 5.71 -1.09 -4.25
C PRO A 34 4.26 -1.24 -4.71
N PHE A 35 3.47 -0.17 -4.63
CA PHE A 35 2.07 -0.19 -5.04
C PHE A 35 1.90 -0.45 -6.55
N GLY A 36 2.74 0.18 -7.37
CA GLY A 36 2.77 -0.08 -8.82
C GLY A 36 3.13 -1.53 -9.14
N THR A 37 4.08 -2.12 -8.40
CA THR A 37 4.45 -3.53 -8.55
C THR A 37 3.30 -4.45 -8.18
N LEU A 38 2.65 -4.21 -7.04
CA LEU A 38 1.47 -4.96 -6.59
C LEU A 38 0.36 -4.92 -7.63
N LYS A 39 0.05 -3.72 -8.14
CA LYS A 39 -0.98 -3.52 -9.16
C LYS A 39 -0.63 -4.24 -10.47
N ALA A 40 0.64 -4.25 -10.88
CA ALA A 40 1.08 -4.99 -12.05
C ALA A 40 0.99 -6.52 -11.85
N TRP A 41 1.28 -7.03 -10.65
CA TRP A 41 1.16 -8.46 -10.34
C TRP A 41 -0.28 -8.94 -10.23
N MET A 42 -1.20 -8.09 -9.80
CA MET A 42 -2.63 -8.39 -9.75
C MET A 42 -3.28 -8.49 -11.15
N ASP A 43 -2.55 -8.10 -12.20
CA ASP A 43 -3.01 -8.03 -13.59
C ASP A 43 -4.25 -7.11 -13.77
N ALA A 44 -4.75 -6.98 -14.99
CA ALA A 44 -5.96 -6.24 -15.31
C ALA A 44 -7.24 -6.88 -14.70
N THR A 45 -7.14 -8.14 -14.24
CA THR A 45 -8.23 -8.85 -13.58
C THR A 45 -8.46 -8.29 -12.18
N HIS A 46 -9.68 -7.81 -11.98
CA HIS A 46 -10.16 -7.29 -10.71
C HIS A 46 -10.11 -8.38 -9.62
N PHE A 47 -10.14 -7.94 -8.36
CA PHE A 47 -10.29 -8.80 -7.19
C PHE A 47 -11.26 -9.96 -7.47
N LEU A 48 -10.83 -11.18 -7.14
CA LEU A 48 -11.63 -12.39 -7.31
C LEU A 48 -12.88 -12.34 -6.43
N THR A 49 -12.76 -11.68 -5.28
CA THR A 49 -13.84 -11.57 -4.30
C THR A 49 -14.68 -10.30 -4.49
N LYS A 50 -15.92 -10.36 -4.00
CA LYS A 50 -16.85 -9.22 -3.96
C LYS A 50 -17.11 -8.82 -2.51
N THR A 51 -17.53 -7.57 -2.30
CA THR A 51 -17.71 -6.88 -1.01
C THR A 51 -16.40 -6.41 -0.35
N LEU A 52 -16.45 -5.25 0.32
CA LEU A 52 -15.28 -4.57 0.87
C LEU A 52 -14.47 -5.45 1.82
N ASN A 53 -15.13 -6.21 2.69
CA ASN A 53 -14.43 -7.06 3.67
C ASN A 53 -13.58 -8.14 2.98
N ARG A 54 -14.11 -8.78 1.93
CA ARG A 54 -13.38 -9.84 1.22
C ARG A 54 -12.28 -9.28 0.32
N VAL A 55 -12.58 -8.18 -0.36
CA VAL A 55 -11.61 -7.44 -1.19
C VAL A 55 -10.44 -6.93 -0.33
N SER A 56 -10.71 -6.45 0.88
CA SER A 56 -9.67 -6.02 1.82
C SER A 56 -8.77 -7.18 2.24
N THR A 57 -9.34 -8.37 2.49
CA THR A 57 -8.55 -9.58 2.76
C THR A 57 -7.65 -9.95 1.59
N GLU A 58 -8.18 -9.91 0.36
CA GLU A 58 -7.42 -10.21 -0.86
C GLU A 58 -6.25 -9.23 -1.06
N MET A 59 -6.50 -7.93 -0.92
CA MET A 59 -5.45 -6.90 -0.93
C MET A 59 -4.40 -7.15 0.16
N SER A 60 -4.82 -7.52 1.37
CA SER A 60 -3.92 -7.80 2.49
C SER A 60 -3.00 -8.98 2.18
N LEU A 61 -3.51 -10.04 1.53
CA LEU A 61 -2.70 -11.19 1.11
C LEU A 61 -1.68 -10.80 0.02
N HIS A 62 -2.05 -9.97 -0.95
CA HIS A 62 -1.12 -9.47 -1.96
C HIS A 62 0.03 -8.66 -1.33
N VAL A 63 -0.30 -7.74 -0.42
CA VAL A 63 0.68 -6.94 0.32
C VAL A 63 1.61 -7.84 1.14
N LEU A 64 1.05 -8.84 1.83
CA LEU A 64 1.82 -9.81 2.61
C LEU A 64 2.82 -10.58 1.72
N ALA A 65 2.35 -11.11 0.59
CA ALA A 65 3.20 -11.87 -0.34
C ALA A 65 4.34 -11.01 -0.90
N TYR A 66 4.05 -9.77 -1.29
CA TYR A 66 5.08 -8.82 -1.75
C TYR A 66 6.10 -8.52 -0.65
N ASN A 67 5.63 -8.18 0.55
CA ASN A 67 6.52 -7.87 1.68
C ASN A 67 7.39 -9.07 2.06
N PHE A 68 6.83 -10.28 2.07
CA PHE A 68 7.57 -11.49 2.37
C PHE A 68 8.68 -11.73 1.34
N LYS A 69 8.36 -11.63 0.04
CA LYS A 69 9.36 -11.74 -1.03
C LYS A 69 10.44 -10.67 -0.91
N ARG A 70 10.06 -9.42 -0.57
CA ARG A 70 11.01 -8.32 -0.37
C ARG A 70 11.95 -8.58 0.80
N VAL A 71 11.43 -9.02 1.95
CA VAL A 71 12.24 -9.32 3.13
C VAL A 71 13.20 -10.48 2.85
N LEU A 72 12.74 -11.54 2.19
CA LEU A 72 13.60 -12.64 1.75
C LEU A 72 14.74 -12.15 0.84
N ASN A 73 14.46 -11.25 -0.09
CA ASN A 73 15.49 -10.70 -0.99
C ASN A 73 16.48 -9.75 -0.28
N LEU A 74 16.05 -9.05 0.77
CA LEU A 74 16.89 -8.09 1.49
C LEU A 74 17.72 -8.73 2.59
N LEU A 75 17.13 -9.64 3.37
CA LEU A 75 17.76 -10.25 4.55
C LEU A 75 18.27 -11.67 4.28
N GLY A 76 17.71 -12.36 3.29
CA GLY A 76 17.95 -13.79 3.07
C GLY A 76 17.13 -14.69 3.99
N ASN A 77 17.01 -15.97 3.61
CA ASN A 77 16.17 -16.94 4.30
C ASN A 77 16.64 -17.21 5.75
N SER A 78 17.95 -17.37 5.96
CA SER A 78 18.50 -17.71 7.27
C SER A 78 18.25 -16.61 8.31
N ALA A 79 18.45 -15.34 7.95
CA ALA A 79 18.22 -14.20 8.84
C ALA A 79 16.73 -14.06 9.18
N LEU A 80 15.85 -14.26 8.20
CA LEU A 80 14.40 -14.21 8.42
C LEU A 80 13.94 -15.31 9.39
N ILE A 81 14.37 -16.55 9.18
CA ILE A 81 14.00 -17.67 10.06
C ILE A 81 14.50 -17.45 11.49
N ALA A 82 15.72 -16.91 11.65
CA ALA A 82 16.24 -16.58 12.96
C ALA A 82 15.39 -15.50 13.67
N ALA A 83 15.00 -14.44 12.95
CA ALA A 83 14.17 -13.38 13.48
C ALA A 83 12.75 -13.84 13.87
N MET A 84 12.19 -14.83 13.17
CA MET A 84 10.86 -15.38 13.49
C MET A 84 10.84 -16.35 14.69
N LYS A 85 12.00 -16.86 15.12
CA LYS A 85 12.13 -17.79 16.25
C LYS A 85 12.38 -17.09 17.59
N ALA A 86 12.74 -15.81 17.56
CA ALA A 86 12.95 -14.96 18.73
C ALA A 86 11.60 -14.44 19.27
#